data_AF-A0A8J6UBW9-F1
#
_entry.id   AF-A0A8J6UBW9-F1
#
_cell.length_a   1.000
_cell.length_b   1.000
_cell.length_c   1.000
_cell.angle_alpha   90.00
_cell.angle_beta   90.00
_cell.angle_gamma   90.00
#
_symmetry.space_group_name_H-M   'P 1'
#
loop_
_entity.id
_entity.type
_entity.pdbx_description
1 polymer ?
#
loop_
_entity_poly.entity_id
_entity_poly.type
_entity_poly.pdbx_seq_one_letter_code
_entity_poly.pdbx_strand_id
1 'polypeptide(L)' 'MISTEDPIPKNEAPTAIPVDLEALGFTGECTIRDLWSHKDLGTFSKAEFSPTINFHGAGLYRISKDK' A
#
# COMPACT_ATOMS: atom_id res chain seq x y z
N MET A 1 16.69 -26.36 27.17
CA MET A 1 16.65 -24.91 27.41
C MET A 1 15.30 -24.42 26.94
N ILE A 2 14.54 -23.70 27.77
CA ILE A 2 13.31 -23.03 27.34
C ILE A 2 13.72 -21.60 26.95
N SER A 3 13.30 -21.12 25.77
CA SER A 3 13.56 -19.73 25.38
C SER A 3 12.59 -18.83 26.14
N THR A 4 13.10 -17.88 26.91
CA THR A 4 12.31 -16.86 27.63
C THR A 4 12.15 -15.56 26.84
N GLU A 5 12.73 -15.48 25.65
CA GLU A 5 12.54 -14.34 24.76
C GLU A 5 11.27 -14.51 23.94
N ASP A 6 10.49 -13.42 23.88
CA ASP A 6 9.32 -13.34 23.02
C ASP A 6 9.78 -13.47 21.55
N PRO A 7 9.33 -14.51 20.82
CA PRO A 7 9.79 -14.75 19.44
C PRO A 7 9.29 -13.68 18.46
N ILE A 8 8.39 -12.79 18.88
CA ILE A 8 7.79 -11.77 18.01
C ILE A 8 8.70 -10.53 17.97
N PRO A 9 9.22 -10.14 16.78
CA PRO A 9 9.97 -8.90 16.65
C PRO A 9 9.07 -7.70 16.94
N LYS A 10 9.51 -6.81 17.85
CA LYS A 10 8.74 -5.63 18.32
C LYS A 10 8.46 -4.53 17.29
N ASN A 11 8.75 -4.75 16.01
CA ASN A 11 8.55 -3.75 14.97
C ASN A 11 7.12 -3.84 14.40
N GLU A 12 6.13 -3.47 15.22
CA GLU A 12 4.70 -3.59 14.91
C GLU A 12 4.10 -2.30 14.31
N ALA A 13 4.94 -1.30 14.00
CA ALA A 13 4.46 0.00 13.55
C ALA A 13 3.92 -0.07 12.10
N PRO A 14 2.76 0.57 11.82
CA PRO A 14 2.30 0.76 10.45
C PRO A 14 3.34 1.55 9.65
N THR A 15 3.58 1.11 8.40
CA THR A 15 4.61 1.69 7.54
C THR A 15 4.01 2.14 6.22
N ALA A 16 4.48 3.29 5.72
CA ALA A 16 4.12 3.79 4.40
C ALA A 16 4.81 2.94 3.32
N ILE A 17 4.03 2.40 2.38
CA ILE A 17 4.52 1.57 1.28
C ILE A 17 4.44 2.38 -0.01
N PRO A 18 5.49 3.12 -0.41
CA PRO A 18 5.48 3.89 -1.63
C PRO A 18 5.43 2.97 -2.85
N VAL A 19 4.54 3.29 -3.79
CA VAL A 19 4.38 2.59 -5.06
C VAL A 19 4.68 3.55 -6.19
N ASP A 20 5.69 3.22 -6.99
CA ASP A 20 6.01 3.95 -8.21
C ASP A 20 5.07 3.49 -9.34
N LEU A 21 4.10 4.33 -9.67
CA LEU A 21 3.11 4.05 -10.72
C LEU A 21 3.75 4.08 -12.12
N GLU A 22 4.82 4.88 -12.33
CA GLU A 22 5.54 4.92 -13.60
C GLU A 22 6.28 3.60 -13.84
N ALA A 23 6.90 3.04 -12.79
CA ALA A 23 7.54 1.72 -12.86
C ALA A 23 6.56 0.58 -13.16
N LEU A 24 5.27 0.75 -12.81
CA LEU A 24 4.19 -0.18 -13.15
C LEU A 24 3.60 0.05 -14.55
N GLY A 25 4.04 1.08 -15.28
CA GLY A 25 3.59 1.40 -16.63
C GLY A 25 2.48 2.46 -16.72
N PHE A 26 2.13 3.13 -15.60
CA PHE A 26 1.17 4.22 -15.57
C PHE A 26 1.91 5.57 -15.65
N THR A 27 2.06 6.12 -16.86
CA THR A 27 2.81 7.35 -17.12
C THR A 27 1.96 8.64 -17.03
N GLY A 28 0.71 8.53 -16.62
CA GLY A 28 -0.22 9.65 -16.52
C GLY A 28 -1.09 9.53 -15.28
N GLU A 29 -2.07 10.41 -15.16
CA GLU A 29 -3.02 10.35 -14.05
C GLU A 29 -3.81 9.05 -14.08
N CYS A 30 -3.91 8.43 -12.91
CA CYS A 30 -4.65 7.19 -12.72
C CYS A 30 -5.53 7.29 -11.48
N THR A 31 -6.69 6.65 -11.55
CA THR A 31 -7.60 6.52 -10.41
C THR A 31 -7.29 5.24 -9.65
N ILE A 32 -7.23 5.36 -8.32
CA ILE A 32 -6.96 4.23 -7.43
C ILE A 32 -8.19 3.97 -6.55
N ARG A 33 -8.62 2.71 -6.53
CA ARG A 33 -9.71 2.21 -5.69
C ARG A 33 -9.20 1.11 -4.77
N ASP A 34 -9.51 1.23 -3.48
CA ASP A 34 -9.37 0.13 -2.53
C ASP A 34 -10.52 -0.86 -2.73
N LEU A 35 -10.16 -2.10 -3.08
CA LEU A 35 -11.12 -3.15 -3.38
C LEU A 35 -11.70 -3.80 -2.12
N TRP A 36 -10.97 -3.79 -1.00
CA TRP A 36 -11.46 -4.36 0.25
C TRP A 36 -12.43 -3.41 0.96
N SER A 37 -12.12 -2.11 1.01
CA SER A 37 -13.04 -1.13 1.59
C SER A 37 -14.09 -0.60 0.60
N HIS A 38 -14.03 -1.04 -0.67
CA HIS A 38 -14.90 -0.56 -1.75
C HIS A 38 -14.91 0.97 -1.88
N LYS A 39 -13.75 1.61 -1.68
CA LYS A 39 -13.60 3.06 -1.63
C LYS A 39 -12.70 3.57 -2.74
N ASP A 40 -13.16 4.60 -3.45
CA ASP A 40 -12.31 5.36 -4.37
C ASP A 40 -11.41 6.30 -3.57
N LEU A 41 -10.10 6.19 -3.77
CA LEU A 41 -9.10 6.96 -3.04
C LEU A 41 -8.74 8.28 -3.71
N GLY A 42 -9.00 8.38 -5.03
CA GLY A 42 -8.76 9.58 -5.84
C GLY A 42 -7.83 9.31 -7.01
N THR A 43 -7.33 10.40 -7.58
CA THR A 43 -6.40 10.41 -8.71
C THR A 43 -4.98 10.64 -8.22
N PHE A 44 -4.03 9.86 -8.73
CA PHE A 44 -2.62 9.90 -8.35
C PHE A 44 -1.73 9.90 -9.59
N SER A 45 -0.51 10.44 -9.44
CA SER A 45 0.52 10.39 -10.47
C SER A 45 1.87 9.93 -9.90
N LYS A 46 2.72 9.33 -10.73
CA LYS A 46 4.12 8.99 -10.38
C LYS A 46 4.23 8.13 -9.10
N ALA A 47 5.02 8.54 -8.12
CA ALA A 47 5.22 7.83 -6.85
C ALA A 47 4.38 8.41 -5.69
N GLU A 48 3.32 9.16 -5.97
CA GLU A 48 2.50 9.81 -4.93
C GLU A 48 1.63 8.83 -4.14
N PHE A 49 1.40 7.62 -4.66
CA PHE A 49 0.61 6.61 -3.96
C PHE A 49 1.47 5.85 -2.94
N SER A 50 1.22 6.14 -1.66
CA SER A 50 1.96 5.53 -0.54
C SER A 50 1.03 5.18 0.62
N PRO A 51 0.22 4.11 0.52
CA PRO A 51 -0.67 3.69 1.60
C PRO A 51 0.12 3.26 2.84
N THR A 52 -0.39 3.63 4.01
CA THR A 52 0.11 3.12 5.30
C THR A 52 -0.52 1.76 5.57
N ILE A 53 0.32 0.74 5.73
CA ILE A 53 -0.11 -0.64 5.98
C ILE A 53 0.40 -1.06 7.37
N ASN A 54 -0.50 -1.66 8.16
CA ASN A 54 -0.16 -2.20 9.48
C ASN A 54 0.87 -3.33 9.35
N PHE A 55 1.60 -3.62 10.42
CA PHE A 55 2.49 -4.78 10.45
C PHE A 55 1.70 -6.08 10.14
N HIS A 56 2.27 -6.91 9.25
CA HIS A 56 1.60 -8.09 8.67
C HIS A 56 0.28 -7.80 7.92
N GLY A 57 -0.02 -6.52 7.67
CA GLY A 57 -1.14 -6.10 6.85
C GLY A 57 -0.82 -6.18 5.36
N ALA A 58 -1.87 -6.07 4.57
CA ALA A 58 -1.80 -5.92 3.12
C ALA A 58 -2.90 -4.96 2.66
N GLY A 59 -2.84 -4.56 1.40
CA GLY A 59 -3.91 -3.82 0.74
C GLY A 59 -4.11 -4.33 -0.69
N LEU A 60 -5.35 -4.30 -1.17
CA LEU A 60 -5.69 -4.69 -2.54
C LEU A 60 -6.31 -3.52 -3.28
N TYR A 61 -5.60 -3.04 -4.30
CA TYR A 61 -5.97 -1.83 -5.03
C TYR A 61 -6.19 -2.14 -6.52
N ARG A 62 -7.21 -1.50 -7.10
CA ARG A 62 -7.39 -1.42 -8.54
C ARG A 62 -6.89 -0.06 -9.02
N ILE A 63 -6.00 -0.09 -10.01
CA ILE A 63 -5.52 1.09 -10.72
C ILE A 63 -6.22 1.14 -12.08
N SER A 64 -6.71 2.30 -12.49
CA SER A 64 -7.34 2.51 -13.78
C SER A 64 -6.87 3.83 -14.38
N LYS A 65 -6.68 3.89 -15.69
CA LYS A 65 -6.38 5.15 -16.38
C LYS A 65 -7.49 6.15 -16.11
N ASP A 66 -7.15 7.41 -15.87
CA ASP A 66 -8.18 8.45 -15.79
C ASP A 66 -8.91 8.61 -17.14
N LYS A 67 -10.17 9.01 -17.08
CA LYS A 67 -11.13 8.85 -18.18
C LYS A 67 -10.92 9.84 -19.32
#